data_AF-A0AB40C0M0-F1
#
_entry.id   AF-A0AB40C0M0-F1
#
_cell.length_a   1.000
_cell.length_b   1.000
_cell.length_c   1.000
_cell.angle_alpha   90.00
_cell.angle_beta   90.00
_cell.angle_gamma   90.00
#
_symmetry.space_group_name_H-M   'P 1'
#
loop_
_entity.id
_entity.type
_entity.pdbx_description
1 polymer ?
#
loop_
_entity_poly.entity_id
_entity_poly.type
_entity_poly.pdbx_seq_one_letter_code
_entity_poly.pdbx_strand_id
1 'polypeptide(L)'
;MAAKIDDPHVDKQQFLVITTYWLTDKAKEQSETNRTNHSKSDEPHCAGTRSFPTIIQTVTKESNAIPPSRAEMYIRTYTRKDGSVVNEKATSVLELMKKGLSENNSQDPKRCSWKNDVYSQVKGLEKRGPICCMGTISTSSSKSGPS
;
A
#
# COMPACT_ATOMS: atom_id res chain seq x y z
N MET A 1 8.51 -32.66 -19.66
CA MET A 1 7.27 -33.43 -19.45
C MET A 1 6.55 -32.84 -18.25
N ALA A 2 5.29 -32.41 -18.40
CA ALA A 2 4.51 -31.93 -17.27
C ALA A 2 4.33 -33.09 -16.27
N ALA A 3 4.57 -32.84 -14.99
CA ALA A 3 4.37 -33.83 -13.94
C ALA A 3 2.92 -34.37 -13.99
N LYS A 4 2.74 -35.66 -13.70
CA LYS A 4 1.39 -36.23 -13.53
C LYS A 4 0.74 -35.51 -12.33
N ILE A 5 -0.39 -34.85 -12.59
CA ILE A 5 -1.20 -34.20 -11.56
C ILE A 5 -2.26 -35.21 -11.11
N ASP A 6 -2.09 -35.73 -9.90
CA ASP A 6 -2.96 -36.73 -9.29
C ASP A 6 -3.85 -36.14 -8.18
N ASP A 7 -3.84 -34.81 -7.99
CA ASP A 7 -4.68 -34.11 -7.02
C ASP A 7 -6.14 -34.00 -7.52
N PRO A 8 -7.13 -34.52 -6.78
CA PRO A 8 -8.54 -34.46 -7.17
C PRO A 8 -9.14 -33.05 -7.14
N HIS A 9 -8.51 -32.07 -6.50
CA HIS A 9 -8.96 -30.69 -6.44
C HIS A 9 -8.48 -29.83 -7.62
N VAL A 10 -7.58 -30.37 -8.46
CA VAL A 10 -6.97 -29.63 -9.57
C VAL A 10 -7.57 -30.05 -10.89
N ASP A 11 -8.22 -29.10 -11.57
CA ASP A 11 -8.64 -29.30 -12.95
C ASP A 11 -7.40 -29.37 -13.88
N LYS A 12 -7.23 -30.51 -14.54
CA LYS A 12 -6.03 -30.80 -15.35
C LYS A 12 -5.92 -29.88 -16.56
N GLN A 13 -7.04 -29.50 -17.17
CA GLN A 13 -7.04 -28.64 -18.35
C GLN A 13 -6.65 -27.20 -17.96
N GLN A 14 -7.26 -26.66 -16.90
CA GLN A 14 -6.91 -25.34 -16.36
C GLN A 14 -5.45 -25.29 -15.93
N PHE A 15 -4.95 -26.33 -15.24
CA PHE A 15 -3.55 -26.38 -14.85
C PHE A 15 -2.60 -26.37 -16.05
N LEU A 16 -2.89 -27.13 -17.11
CA LEU A 16 -2.09 -27.13 -18.33
C LEU A 16 -2.08 -25.76 -19.00
N VAL A 17 -3.24 -25.09 -19.10
CA VAL A 17 -3.36 -23.73 -19.66
C VAL A 17 -2.52 -22.73 -18.85
N ILE A 18 -2.61 -22.76 -17.52
CA ILE A 18 -1.84 -21.88 -16.65
C ILE A 18 -0.34 -22.15 -16.79
N THR A 19 0.07 -23.43 -16.75
CA THR A 19 1.48 -23.83 -16.80
C THR A 19 2.10 -23.47 -18.15
N THR A 20 1.40 -23.72 -19.25
CA THR A 20 1.88 -23.36 -20.60
C THR A 20 2.06 -21.85 -20.73
N TYR A 21 1.13 -21.03 -20.22
CA TYR A 21 1.28 -19.58 -20.17
C TYR A 21 2.53 -19.15 -19.40
N TRP A 22 2.74 -19.66 -18.18
CA TRP A 22 3.90 -19.27 -17.35
C TRP A 22 5.25 -19.76 -17.90
N LEU A 23 5.25 -20.80 -18.75
CA LEU A 23 6.45 -21.25 -19.45
C LEU A 23 6.79 -20.42 -20.70
N THR A 24 5.90 -19.55 -21.17
CA THR A 24 6.19 -18.63 -22.29
C THR A 24 7.27 -17.61 -21.91
N ASP A 25 8.06 -17.19 -22.88
CA ASP A 25 9.14 -16.22 -22.65
C ASP A 25 8.59 -14.85 -22.24
N LYS A 26 7.42 -14.47 -22.78
CA LYS A 26 6.71 -13.25 -22.36
C LYS A 26 6.39 -13.25 -20.86
N ALA A 27 5.92 -14.37 -20.30
CA ALA A 27 5.59 -14.45 -18.89
C ALA A 27 6.85 -14.43 -18.00
N LYS A 28 7.95 -15.05 -18.46
CA LYS A 28 9.25 -15.00 -17.77
C LYS A 28 9.83 -13.59 -17.75
N GLU A 29 9.87 -12.91 -18.90
CA GLU A 29 10.36 -11.53 -19.02
C GLU A 29 9.56 -10.57 -18.13
N GLN A 30 8.22 -10.71 -18.12
CA GLN A 30 7.36 -9.94 -17.22
C GLN A 30 7.69 -10.20 -15.75
N SER A 31 7.99 -11.45 -15.39
CA SER A 31 8.32 -11.83 -14.01
C SER A 31 9.68 -11.26 -13.57
N GLU A 32 10.69 -11.28 -14.45
CA GLU A 32 12.00 -10.67 -14.21
C GLU A 32 11.92 -9.15 -14.09
N THR A 33 11.12 -8.51 -14.96
CA THR A 33 10.85 -7.07 -14.91
C THR A 33 10.16 -6.70 -13.60
N ASN A 34 9.13 -7.44 -13.19
CA ASN A 34 8.43 -7.21 -11.93
C ASN A 34 9.36 -7.39 -10.73
N ARG A 35 10.25 -8.39 -10.75
CA ARG A 35 11.25 -8.61 -9.69
C ARG A 35 12.22 -7.44 -9.58
N THR A 36 12.70 -6.94 -10.72
CA THR A 36 13.60 -5.78 -10.80
C THR A 36 12.91 -4.49 -10.34
N ASN A 37 11.63 -4.32 -10.65
CA ASN A 37 10.86 -3.17 -10.19
C ASN A 37 10.58 -3.26 -8.68
N HIS A 38 10.27 -4.46 -8.17
CA HIS A 38 10.07 -4.69 -6.74
C HIS A 38 11.35 -4.41 -5.95
N SER A 39 12.53 -4.79 -6.44
CA SER A 39 13.81 -4.49 -5.77
C SER A 39 14.16 -3.00 -5.72
N LYS A 40 13.54 -2.16 -6.56
CA LYS A 40 13.69 -0.69 -6.52
C LYS A 40 12.73 -0.03 -5.52
N SER A 41 11.85 -0.79 -4.88
CA SER A 41 10.95 -0.26 -3.85
C SER A 41 11.71 -0.08 -2.53
N ASP A 42 12.12 1.16 -2.26
CA ASP A 42 12.87 1.52 -1.05
C ASP A 42 12.02 1.48 0.23
N GLU A 43 10.69 1.48 0.11
CA GLU A 43 9.76 1.57 1.23
C GLU A 43 8.52 0.68 0.99
N PRO A 44 8.68 -0.64 1.11
CA PRO A 44 7.55 -1.55 1.04
C PRO A 44 6.69 -1.44 2.32
N HIS A 45 5.37 -1.39 2.14
CA HIS A 45 4.44 -1.45 3.26
C HIS A 45 4.39 -2.87 3.85
N CYS A 46 4.08 -2.97 5.14
CA CYS A 46 4.00 -4.19 5.94
C CYS A 46 2.57 -4.55 6.38
N ALA A 47 1.55 -3.97 5.75
CA ALA A 47 0.15 -4.23 6.08
C ALA A 47 -0.31 -5.69 5.84
N GLY A 48 0.46 -6.46 5.05
CA GLY A 48 0.14 -7.83 4.67
C GLY A 48 -1.14 -7.91 3.85
N THR A 49 -2.00 -8.89 4.13
CA THR A 49 -3.27 -9.12 3.42
C THR A 49 -4.35 -8.07 3.73
N ARG A 50 -4.13 -7.18 4.72
CA ARG A 50 -5.12 -6.17 5.09
C ARG A 50 -5.01 -4.97 4.16
N SER A 51 -6.08 -4.69 3.42
CA SER A 51 -6.17 -3.49 2.58
C SER A 51 -6.26 -2.21 3.42
N PHE A 52 -5.81 -1.08 2.86
CA PHE A 52 -5.90 0.22 3.55
C PHE A 52 -7.32 0.60 3.98
N PRO A 53 -8.39 0.45 3.16
CA PRO A 53 -9.75 0.73 3.61
C PRO A 53 -10.17 -0.10 4.82
N THR A 54 -9.79 -1.39 4.85
CA THR A 54 -10.06 -2.27 5.99
C THR A 54 -9.36 -1.79 7.25
N ILE A 55 -8.09 -1.38 7.13
CA ILE A 55 -7.33 -0.85 8.27
C ILE A 55 -7.97 0.44 8.79
N ILE A 56 -8.30 1.38 7.88
CA ILE A 56 -9.01 2.62 8.22
C ILE A 56 -10.28 2.30 8.98
N GLN A 57 -11.15 1.45 8.43
CA GLN A 57 -12.41 1.08 9.06
C GLN A 57 -12.21 0.46 10.45
N THR A 58 -11.20 -0.40 10.64
CA THR A 58 -10.93 -0.98 11.96
C THR A 58 -10.43 0.06 12.95
N VAL A 59 -9.50 0.93 12.55
CA VAL A 59 -8.99 1.99 13.43
C VAL A 59 -10.11 2.95 13.79
N THR A 60 -10.94 3.37 12.84
CA THR A 60 -12.11 4.23 13.08
C THR A 60 -13.08 3.63 14.10
N LYS A 61 -13.30 2.31 14.07
CA LYS A 61 -14.16 1.64 15.05
C LYS A 61 -13.52 1.62 16.45
N GLU A 62 -12.21 1.46 16.54
CA GLU A 62 -11.45 1.45 17.79
C GLU A 62 -11.32 2.85 18.43
N SER A 63 -11.33 3.91 17.62
CA SER A 63 -11.07 5.31 18.02
C SER A 63 -12.33 6.18 18.16
N ASN A 64 -13.48 5.61 18.55
CA ASN A 64 -14.75 6.34 18.68
C ASN A 64 -15.19 7.07 17.39
N ALA A 65 -15.13 6.38 16.25
CA ALA A 65 -15.51 6.88 14.93
C ALA A 65 -14.59 7.97 14.33
N ILE A 66 -13.37 8.14 14.84
CA ILE A 66 -12.39 9.08 14.30
C ILE A 66 -11.46 8.37 13.30
N PRO A 67 -11.45 8.72 12.01
CA PRO A 67 -10.54 8.09 11.06
C PRO A 67 -9.07 8.43 11.34
N PRO A 68 -8.14 7.48 11.11
CA PRO A 68 -6.72 7.75 11.27
C PRO A 68 -6.26 8.83 10.29
N SER A 69 -5.33 9.65 10.75
CA SER A 69 -4.59 10.55 9.87
C SER A 69 -3.68 9.75 8.91
N ARG A 70 -3.21 10.40 7.84
CA ARG A 70 -2.31 9.75 6.88
C ARG A 70 -0.96 9.36 7.50
N ALA A 71 -0.44 10.17 8.42
CA ALA A 71 0.79 9.84 9.15
C ALA A 71 0.61 8.65 10.09
N GLU A 72 -0.52 8.57 10.81
CA GLU A 72 -0.86 7.39 11.62
C GLU A 72 -1.02 6.14 10.77
N MET A 73 -1.65 6.30 9.59
CA MET A 73 -1.83 5.21 8.65
C MET A 73 -0.49 4.71 8.11
N TYR A 74 0.44 5.61 7.79
CA TYR A 74 1.80 5.24 7.42
C TYR A 74 2.50 4.51 8.57
N ILE A 75 2.44 5.03 9.79
CA ILE A 75 3.04 4.38 10.96
C ILE A 75 2.51 2.96 11.13
N ARG A 76 1.20 2.76 11.04
CA ARG A 76 0.56 1.47 11.25
C ARG A 76 0.82 0.47 10.12
N THR A 77 0.98 0.97 8.88
CA THR A 77 1.17 0.11 7.70
C THR A 77 2.64 -0.18 7.42
N TYR A 78 3.57 0.64 7.89
CA TYR A 78 5.02 0.46 7.70
C TYR A 78 5.73 -0.10 8.94
N THR A 79 4.99 -0.35 10.03
CA THR A 79 5.47 -1.08 11.20
C THR A 79 4.91 -2.50 11.19
N ARG A 80 5.76 -3.50 11.37
CA ARG A 80 5.34 -4.90 11.50
C ARG A 80 4.73 -5.18 12.88
N LYS A 81 4.09 -6.34 13.05
CA LYS A 81 3.44 -6.72 14.33
C LYS A 81 4.42 -6.84 15.51
N ASP A 82 5.65 -7.21 15.23
CA ASP A 82 6.78 -7.28 16.17
C ASP A 82 7.39 -5.90 16.49
N GLY A 83 6.91 -4.84 15.84
CA GLY A 83 7.47 -3.49 15.96
C GLY A 83 8.66 -3.21 15.04
N SER A 84 9.15 -4.21 14.28
CA SER A 84 10.27 -4.02 13.37
C SER A 84 9.85 -3.26 12.11
N VAL A 85 10.82 -2.57 11.51
CA VAL A 85 10.67 -1.79 10.28
C VAL A 85 11.56 -2.42 9.22
N VAL A 86 11.14 -2.42 7.96
CA VAL A 86 11.85 -3.14 6.88
C VAL A 86 13.22 -2.54 6.59
N ASN A 87 13.30 -1.21 6.49
CA ASN A 87 14.46 -0.49 6.01
C ASN A 87 14.78 0.71 6.92
N GLU A 88 16.06 1.06 7.03
CA GLU A 88 16.53 2.21 7.83
C GLU A 88 15.92 3.54 7.38
N LYS A 89 15.75 3.74 6.06
CA LYS A 89 15.05 4.91 5.50
C LYS A 89 13.60 4.99 5.99
N ALA A 90 12.90 3.85 6.07
CA ALA A 90 11.54 3.83 6.58
C ALA A 90 11.52 4.14 8.09
N THR A 91 12.52 3.69 8.84
CA THR A 91 12.67 4.00 10.27
C THR A 91 12.80 5.51 10.50
N SER A 92 13.68 6.20 9.76
CA SER A 92 13.85 7.65 9.91
C SER A 92 12.59 8.43 9.56
N VAL A 93 11.88 8.01 8.51
CA VAL A 93 10.57 8.59 8.15
C VAL A 93 9.54 8.38 9.26
N LEU A 94 9.49 7.17 9.85
CA LEU A 94 8.57 6.86 10.94
C LEU A 94 8.85 7.70 12.18
N GLU A 95 10.12 7.91 12.53
CA GLU A 95 10.53 8.78 13.64
C GLU A 95 10.09 10.23 13.41
N LEU A 96 10.34 10.76 12.21
CA LEU A 96 9.89 12.12 11.83
C LEU A 96 8.37 12.25 11.90
N MET A 97 7.62 11.24 11.44
CA MET A 97 6.16 11.25 11.52
C MET A 97 5.64 11.17 12.96
N LYS A 98 6.23 10.31 13.80
CA LYS A 98 5.88 10.21 15.23
C LYS A 98 6.15 11.53 15.96
N LYS A 99 7.31 12.14 15.70
CA LYS A 99 7.67 13.46 16.24
C LYS A 99 6.66 14.52 15.80
N GLY A 100 6.36 14.59 14.51
CA GLY A 100 5.37 15.52 13.98
C GLY A 100 3.99 15.32 14.61
N LEU A 101 3.52 14.09 14.80
CA LEU A 101 2.24 13.84 15.48
C LEU A 101 2.26 14.30 16.95
N SER A 102 3.36 14.09 17.68
CA SER A 102 3.47 14.51 19.08
C SER A 102 3.49 16.03 19.28
N GLU A 103 4.12 16.76 18.34
CA GLU A 103 4.19 18.23 18.36
C GLU A 103 2.86 18.86 17.92
N ASN A 104 1.99 18.11 17.26
CA ASN A 104 0.80 18.61 16.58
C ASN A 104 -0.53 18.32 17.31
N ASN A 105 -0.53 18.29 18.65
CA ASN A 105 -1.74 18.15 19.49
C ASN A 105 -2.81 19.26 19.31
N SER A 106 -2.59 20.23 18.42
CA SER A 106 -3.51 21.34 18.18
C SER A 106 -4.56 20.98 17.12
N GLN A 107 -5.84 21.08 17.51
CA GLN A 107 -7.05 21.02 16.68
C GLN A 107 -7.12 22.18 15.66
N ASP A 108 -6.08 22.41 14.87
CA ASP A 108 -6.08 23.47 13.85
C ASP A 108 -6.76 22.94 12.56
N PRO A 109 -7.96 23.43 12.22
CA PRO A 109 -8.70 22.96 11.04
C PRO A 109 -7.98 23.25 9.71
N LYS A 110 -7.04 24.21 9.67
CA LYS A 110 -6.23 24.47 8.45
C LYS A 110 -5.24 23.34 8.16
N ARG A 111 -4.89 22.53 9.16
CA ARG A 111 -3.95 21.41 9.03
C ARG A 111 -4.63 20.07 8.70
N CYS A 112 -5.97 20.05 8.68
CA CYS A 112 -6.78 18.99 8.07
C CYS A 112 -6.72 18.99 6.53
N SER A 113 -6.01 19.95 5.92
CA SER A 113 -5.71 19.97 4.49
C SER A 113 -4.61 18.97 4.15
N TRP A 114 -4.85 18.08 3.18
CA TRP A 114 -3.87 17.09 2.70
C TRP A 114 -2.54 17.70 2.22
N LYS A 115 -2.50 19.00 1.96
CA LYS A 115 -1.28 19.72 1.56
C LYS A 115 -0.36 20.05 2.73
N ASN A 116 -0.89 20.15 3.95
CA ASN A 116 -0.17 20.65 5.13
C ASN A 116 -0.20 19.68 6.33
N ASP A 117 -0.63 18.43 6.11
CA ASP A 117 -0.62 17.40 7.14
C ASP A 117 0.83 16.94 7.48
N VAL A 118 0.98 16.20 8.57
CA VAL A 118 2.28 15.69 9.04
C VAL A 118 2.98 14.87 7.96
N TYR A 119 2.21 14.08 7.22
CA TYR A 119 2.76 13.28 6.12
C TYR A 119 3.36 14.16 5.03
N SER A 120 2.65 15.20 4.56
CA SER A 120 3.17 16.12 3.53
C SER A 120 4.39 16.90 3.99
N GLN A 121 4.51 17.18 5.29
CA GLN A 121 5.70 17.83 5.85
C GLN A 121 6.94 16.92 5.81
N VAL A 122 6.76 15.61 6.02
CA VAL A 122 7.87 14.64 6.03
C VAL A 122 8.22 14.14 4.62
N LYS A 123 7.20 13.83 3.80
CA LYS A 123 7.37 13.21 2.47
C LYS A 123 7.26 14.19 1.31
N GLY A 124 6.85 15.42 1.57
CA GLY A 124 6.50 16.39 0.55
C GLY A 124 5.06 16.23 0.05
N LEU A 125 4.67 17.13 -0.85
CA LEU A 125 3.35 17.13 -1.46
C LEU A 125 3.12 15.86 -2.29
N GLU A 126 1.87 15.39 -2.30
CA GLU A 126 1.47 14.25 -3.12
C GLU A 126 1.69 14.52 -4.61
N LYS A 127 2.13 13.46 -5.30
CA LYS A 127 2.22 13.47 -6.75
C LYS A 127 0.82 13.23 -7.34
N ARG A 128 0.64 13.58 -8.61
CA ARG A 128 -0.61 13.30 -9.33
C ARG A 128 -0.85 11.78 -9.36
N GLY A 129 -1.93 11.31 -8.73
CA GLY A 129 -2.26 9.89 -8.64
C GLY A 129 -3.11 9.55 -7.40
N PRO A 130 -3.22 8.26 -7.05
CA PRO A 130 -3.82 7.83 -5.79
C PRO A 130 -3.06 8.42 -4.60
N ILE A 131 -3.81 8.85 -3.58
CA ILE A 131 -3.22 9.40 -2.35
C ILE A 131 -2.62 8.26 -1.54
N CYS A 132 -1.36 8.41 -1.14
CA CYS A 132 -0.66 7.40 -0.34
C CYS A 132 -1.42 7.12 0.96
N CYS A 133 -1.40 5.85 1.38
CA CYS A 133 -2.05 5.33 2.59
C CYS A 133 -3.60 5.42 2.63
N MET A 134 -4.26 6.09 1.69
CA MET A 134 -5.72 6.24 1.68
C MET A 134 -6.44 5.39 0.62
N GLY A 135 -5.67 4.76 -0.28
CA GLY A 135 -6.21 3.96 -1.37
C GLY A 135 -6.72 4.81 -2.54
N THR A 136 -7.52 4.20 -3.41
CA THR A 136 -8.19 4.89 -4.51
C THR A 136 -9.39 5.66 -3.98
N ILE A 137 -9.20 6.94 -3.68
CA ILE A 137 -10.33 7.86 -3.55
C ILE A 137 -10.86 8.08 -4.96
N SER A 138 -12.17 7.91 -5.18
CA SER A 138 -12.80 8.27 -6.45
C SER A 138 -12.51 9.73 -6.73
N THR A 139 -11.57 9.99 -7.63
CA THR A 139 -11.47 11.33 -8.21
C THR A 139 -12.73 11.48 -9.04
N SER A 140 -13.56 12.49 -8.74
CA SER A 140 -14.60 12.92 -9.66
C SER A 140 -13.89 13.50 -10.89
N SER A 141 -13.36 12.62 -11.73
CA SER A 141 -12.96 12.95 -13.08
C SER A 141 -14.22 13.42 -13.77
N SER A 142 -14.33 14.71 -14.06
CA SER A 142 -15.36 15.28 -14.94
C SER A 142 -15.17 14.86 -16.40
N LYS A 143 -14.47 13.75 -16.67
CA LYS A 143 -14.25 13.20 -18.00
C LYS A 143 -14.66 11.74 -18.02
N SER A 144 -15.97 11.53 -18.08
CA SER A 144 -16.57 10.30 -18.58
C SER A 144 -17.31 10.65 -19.88
N GLY A 145 -16.71 10.28 -21.00
CA GLY A 145 -17.37 10.22 -22.30
C GLY A 145 -16.57 9.24 -23.17
N PRO A 146 -17.20 8.21 -23.76
CA PRO A 146 -16.54 7.35 -24.73
C PRO A 146 -16.33 8.14 -26.03
N SER A 147 -15.16 7.97 -26.67
CA SER A 147 -14.97 8.21 -28.10
C SER A 147 -14.97 6.88 -28.81
#